data_AF-A0A848QWG8-F1
#
_entry.id   AF-A0A848QWG8-F1
#
_cell.length_a   1.000
_cell.length_b   1.000
_cell.length_c   1.000
_cell.angle_alpha   90.00
_cell.angle_beta   90.00
_cell.angle_gamma   90.00
#
_symmetry.space_group_name_H-M   'P 1'
#
loop_
_entity.id
_entity.type
_entity.pdbx_description
1 polymer ?
#
loop_
_entity_poly.entity_id
_entity_poly.type
_entity_poly.pdbx_seq_one_letter_code
_entity_poly.pdbx_strand_id
1 'polypeptide(L)'
;MKNLVLEEFDLHEFNKWMLDIQKLEQKINCVLNIFGVWHIKITLNELFKDPDVICNKYLSKEAISKRVFRENKVKENDFDNPDYNDCISAIDSMLIPAEFLRKSIYLIHEKIKLENFEPEELFEMENGVVSISKRAEHSYFIRHAKYLGKGEKALSILYDICDSLKELAKHDIHILHTLQNLFVPKDEKFEVNIETFKQFIKDSEAYDSIQF
;
A
#
# COMPACT_ATOMS: atom_id res chain seq x y z
N MET A 1 17.48 -24.89 -21.88
CA MET A 1 18.20 -23.68 -21.44
C MET A 1 18.19 -23.72 -19.93
N LYS A 2 19.36 -23.62 -19.27
CA LYS A 2 19.42 -23.57 -17.80
C LYS A 2 18.61 -22.36 -17.31
N ASN A 3 17.94 -22.51 -16.18
CA ASN A 3 17.02 -21.55 -15.56
C ASN A 3 17.71 -20.21 -15.25
N LEU A 4 17.95 -19.39 -16.28
CA LEU A 4 18.51 -18.04 -16.16
C LEU A 4 17.67 -17.16 -15.22
N VAL A 5 16.36 -17.38 -15.15
CA VAL A 5 15.44 -16.71 -14.23
C VAL A 5 15.86 -16.91 -12.77
N LEU A 6 16.28 -18.11 -12.38
CA LEU A 6 16.66 -18.43 -10.99
C LEU A 6 18.10 -18.01 -10.64
N GLU A 7 18.97 -17.80 -11.63
CA GLU A 7 20.35 -17.36 -11.39
C GLU A 7 20.43 -15.85 -11.10
N GLU A 8 19.41 -15.06 -11.48
CA GLU A 8 19.43 -13.60 -11.39
C GLU A 8 18.24 -12.96 -10.66
N PHE A 9 17.14 -13.70 -10.45
CA PHE A 9 16.06 -13.25 -9.58
C PHE A 9 16.32 -13.70 -8.15
N ASP A 10 16.60 -12.74 -7.28
CA ASP A 10 16.71 -13.00 -5.86
C ASP A 10 15.31 -13.12 -5.23
N LEU A 11 14.81 -14.35 -5.19
CA LEU A 11 13.55 -14.71 -4.54
C LEU A 11 13.54 -14.35 -3.05
N HIS A 12 14.69 -14.36 -2.38
CA HIS A 12 14.79 -13.99 -0.98
C HIS A 12 14.54 -12.49 -0.78
N GLU A 13 15.17 -11.65 -1.61
CA GLU A 13 14.94 -10.20 -1.62
C GLU A 13 13.49 -9.87 -2.01
N PHE A 14 12.90 -10.54 -3.00
CA PHE A 14 11.49 -10.34 -3.34
C PHE A 14 10.54 -10.70 -2.18
N ASN A 15 10.74 -11.85 -1.54
CA ASN A 15 9.90 -12.27 -0.41
C ASN A 15 10.04 -11.30 0.77
N LYS A 16 11.26 -10.85 1.04
CA LYS A 16 11.53 -9.86 2.08
C LYS A 16 10.83 -8.53 1.76
N TRP A 17 10.94 -8.06 0.53
CA TRP A 17 10.26 -6.86 0.04
C TRP A 17 8.74 -6.98 0.21
N MET A 18 8.14 -8.07 -0.25
CA MET A 18 6.69 -8.28 -0.16
C MET A 18 6.21 -8.33 1.30
N LEU A 19 6.96 -8.96 2.20
CA LEU A 19 6.67 -8.94 3.64
C LEU A 19 6.74 -7.53 4.23
N ASP A 20 7.67 -6.69 3.76
CA ASP A 20 7.79 -5.31 4.22
C ASP A 20 6.65 -4.43 3.68
N ILE A 21 6.21 -4.65 2.43
CA ILE A 21 5.00 -4.03 1.87
C ILE A 21 3.74 -4.46 2.64
N GLN A 22 3.60 -5.74 3.01
CA GLN A 22 2.48 -6.22 3.84
C GLN A 22 2.46 -5.57 5.23
N LYS A 23 3.62 -5.43 5.89
CA LYS A 23 3.69 -4.70 7.17
C LYS A 23 3.32 -3.23 6.99
N LEU A 24 3.69 -2.64 5.86
CA LEU A 24 3.38 -1.25 5.55
C LEU A 24 1.87 -1.06 5.32
N GLU A 25 1.23 -1.95 4.55
CA GLU A 25 -0.22 -2.02 4.36
C GLU A 25 -0.96 -2.09 5.71
N GLN A 26 -0.56 -3.01 6.59
CA GLN A 26 -1.14 -3.14 7.93
C GLN A 26 -1.01 -1.85 8.74
N LYS A 27 0.14 -1.18 8.64
CA LYS A 27 0.39 0.08 9.36
C LYS A 27 -0.45 1.23 8.80
N ILE A 28 -0.61 1.31 7.48
CA ILE A 28 -1.50 2.27 6.82
C ILE A 28 -2.94 2.05 7.28
N ASN A 29 -3.43 0.81 7.26
CA ASN A 29 -4.76 0.47 7.75
C ASN A 29 -4.96 0.79 9.23
N CYS A 30 -3.93 0.59 10.07
CA CYS A 30 -3.97 1.00 11.48
C CYS A 30 -4.16 2.51 11.63
N VAL A 31 -3.40 3.31 10.87
CA VAL A 31 -3.52 4.78 10.85
C VAL A 31 -4.92 5.21 10.40
N LEU A 32 -5.40 4.66 9.28
CA LEU A 32 -6.73 4.96 8.73
C LEU A 32 -7.85 4.58 9.68
N ASN A 33 -7.73 3.46 10.39
CA ASN A 33 -8.71 3.02 11.37
C ASN A 33 -8.83 4.01 12.55
N ILE A 34 -7.69 4.51 13.08
CA ILE A 34 -7.72 5.51 14.16
C ILE A 34 -8.36 6.82 13.66
N PHE A 35 -8.03 7.25 12.44
CA PHE A 35 -8.72 8.40 11.83
C PHE A 35 -10.22 8.15 11.69
N GLY A 36 -10.64 6.94 11.31
CA GLY A 36 -12.04 6.53 11.23
C GLY A 36 -12.76 6.58 12.57
N VAL A 37 -12.13 6.13 13.66
CA VAL A 37 -12.64 6.26 15.04
C VAL A 37 -12.83 7.72 15.43
N TRP A 38 -11.97 8.61 14.92
CA TRP A 38 -12.08 10.06 15.11
C TRP A 38 -13.02 10.73 14.09
N HIS A 39 -13.77 9.95 13.33
CA HIS A 39 -14.69 10.40 12.29
C HIS A 39 -14.02 11.27 11.21
N ILE A 40 -12.71 11.10 11.00
CA ILE A 40 -11.95 11.75 9.93
C ILE A 40 -11.85 10.79 8.75
N LYS A 41 -12.40 11.19 7.61
CA LYS A 41 -12.22 10.48 6.35
C LYS A 41 -10.98 11.01 5.64
N ILE A 42 -9.96 10.16 5.52
CA ILE A 42 -8.72 10.45 4.79
C ILE A 42 -8.62 9.46 3.64
N THR A 43 -8.29 9.95 2.45
CA THR A 43 -7.99 9.10 1.29
C THR A 43 -6.50 8.73 1.27
N LEU A 44 -6.16 7.68 0.53
CA LEU A 44 -4.77 7.25 0.33
C LEU A 44 -3.90 8.39 -0.23
N ASN A 45 -4.36 9.08 -1.27
CA ASN A 45 -3.65 10.22 -1.86
C ASN A 45 -3.48 11.38 -0.87
N GLU A 46 -4.44 11.57 0.06
CA GLU A 46 -4.28 12.57 1.10
C GLU A 46 -3.27 12.13 2.16
N LEU A 47 -3.24 10.84 2.53
CA LEU A 47 -2.28 10.27 3.47
C LEU A 47 -0.83 10.31 2.94
N PHE A 48 -0.66 10.29 1.61
CA PHE A 48 0.63 10.38 0.95
C PHE A 48 1.04 11.78 0.51
N LYS A 49 0.27 12.82 0.86
CA LYS A 49 0.79 14.20 0.84
C LYS A 49 1.90 14.36 1.87
N ASP A 50 2.65 15.45 1.74
CA ASP A 50 3.66 15.86 2.72
C ASP A 50 3.20 15.58 4.17
N PRO A 51 3.97 14.79 4.96
CA PRO A 51 3.64 14.45 6.33
C PRO A 51 3.29 15.65 7.20
N ASP A 52 3.98 16.78 7.02
CA ASP A 52 3.75 18.00 7.79
C ASP A 52 2.36 18.56 7.51
N VAL A 53 1.91 18.50 6.25
CA VAL A 53 0.58 18.99 5.85
C VAL A 53 -0.51 18.19 6.54
N ILE A 54 -0.41 16.86 6.54
CA ILE A 54 -1.41 15.98 7.15
C ILE A 54 -1.39 16.12 8.68
N CYS A 55 -0.19 16.11 9.26
CA CYS A 55 -0.03 16.20 10.70
C CYS A 55 -0.51 17.54 11.25
N ASN A 56 -0.25 18.65 10.55
CA ASN A 56 -0.73 19.96 10.96
C ASN A 56 -2.25 20.09 10.81
N LYS A 57 -2.80 19.54 9.72
CA LYS A 57 -4.24 19.60 9.42
C LYS A 57 -5.09 18.83 10.43
N TYR A 58 -4.62 17.66 10.90
CA TYR A 58 -5.46 16.75 11.70
C TYR A 58 -4.95 16.44 13.11
N LEU A 59 -3.64 16.53 13.34
CA LEU A 59 -2.98 16.02 14.55
C LEU A 59 -2.30 17.11 15.39
N SER A 60 -2.34 18.37 14.95
CA SER A 60 -1.87 19.49 15.76
C SER A 60 -2.81 19.70 16.97
N LYS A 61 -2.25 20.18 18.09
CA LYS A 61 -3.05 20.50 19.27
C LYS A 61 -4.18 21.47 18.92
N GLU A 62 -3.91 22.44 18.05
CA GLU A 62 -4.89 23.40 17.56
C GLU A 62 -6.01 22.72 16.77
N ALA A 63 -5.69 21.84 15.81
CA ALA A 63 -6.70 21.13 15.02
C ALA A 63 -7.58 20.21 15.88
N ILE A 64 -6.96 19.50 16.82
CA ILE A 64 -7.67 18.63 17.78
C ILE A 64 -8.58 19.47 18.67
N SER A 65 -8.06 20.55 19.25
CA SER A 65 -8.82 21.48 20.11
C SER A 65 -10.05 22.02 19.39
N LYS A 66 -9.86 22.60 18.20
CA LYS A 66 -10.96 23.12 17.36
C LYS A 66 -12.02 22.07 17.07
N ARG A 67 -11.61 20.83 16.80
CA ARG A 67 -12.53 19.72 16.54
C ARG A 67 -13.34 19.38 17.78
N VAL A 68 -12.68 19.14 18.91
CA VAL A 68 -13.33 18.74 20.17
C VAL A 68 -14.34 19.80 20.62
N PHE A 69 -13.94 21.08 20.65
CA PHE A 69 -14.85 22.16 21.02
C PHE A 69 -16.07 22.25 20.09
N ARG A 70 -15.84 22.14 18.77
CA ARG A 70 -16.92 22.16 17.78
C ARG A 70 -17.90 20.99 17.95
N GLU A 71 -17.40 19.78 18.16
CA GLU A 71 -18.21 18.56 18.32
C GLU A 71 -19.06 18.62 19.60
N ASN A 72 -18.52 19.17 20.67
CA ASN A 72 -19.22 19.36 21.94
C ASN A 72 -20.07 20.65 21.98
N LYS A 73 -20.06 21.46 20.91
CA LYS A 73 -20.77 22.75 20.83
C LYS A 73 -20.38 23.75 21.93
N VAL A 74 -19.14 23.68 22.39
CA VAL A 74 -18.56 24.59 23.39
C VAL A 74 -17.68 25.62 22.68
N LYS A 75 -17.74 26.88 23.10
CA LYS A 75 -16.88 27.93 22.53
C LYS A 75 -15.48 27.84 23.13
N GLU A 76 -14.47 28.10 22.31
CA GLU A 76 -13.09 28.23 22.79
C GLU A 76 -13.00 29.35 23.84
N ASN A 77 -12.34 29.08 24.96
CA ASN A 77 -12.18 29.99 26.12
C ASN A 77 -13.47 30.35 26.87
N ASP A 78 -14.56 29.59 26.69
CA ASP A 78 -15.78 29.73 27.50
C ASP A 78 -15.64 28.97 28.82
N PHE A 79 -14.81 29.49 29.73
CA PHE A 79 -14.46 28.85 31.00
C PHE A 79 -15.65 28.65 31.96
N ASP A 80 -16.73 29.40 31.74
CA ASP A 80 -17.97 29.30 32.52
C ASP A 80 -18.88 28.16 32.03
N ASN A 81 -18.58 27.58 30.86
CA ASN A 81 -19.33 26.45 30.33
C ASN A 81 -19.05 25.18 31.17
N PRO A 82 -20.10 24.50 31.69
CA PRO A 82 -19.92 23.32 32.52
C PRO A 82 -19.16 22.18 31.82
N ASP A 83 -19.27 22.09 30.49
CA ASP A 83 -18.65 21.04 29.68
C ASP A 83 -17.22 21.42 29.21
N TYR A 84 -16.71 22.60 29.61
CA TYR A 84 -15.39 23.07 29.20
C TYR A 84 -14.26 22.13 29.66
N ASN A 85 -14.30 21.71 30.93
CA ASN A 85 -13.28 20.82 31.48
C ASN A 85 -13.31 19.41 30.85
N ASP A 86 -14.49 18.96 30.43
CA ASP A 86 -14.64 17.71 29.69
C ASP A 86 -14.02 17.83 28.30
N CYS A 87 -14.17 18.97 27.62
CA CYS A 87 -13.48 19.26 26.37
C CYS A 87 -11.96 19.25 26.53
N ILE A 88 -11.42 19.87 27.58
CA ILE A 88 -9.96 19.85 27.86
C ILE A 88 -9.47 18.42 28.10
N SER A 89 -10.19 17.65 28.92
CA SER A 89 -9.85 16.25 29.20
C SER A 89 -9.87 15.39 27.92
N ALA A 90 -10.87 15.61 27.05
CA ALA A 90 -10.94 14.95 25.76
C ALA A 90 -9.77 15.33 24.85
N ILE A 91 -9.40 16.61 24.77
CA ILE A 91 -8.21 17.06 24.01
C ILE A 91 -6.96 16.33 24.51
N ASP A 92 -6.70 16.34 25.81
CA ASP A 92 -5.51 15.71 26.39
C ASP A 92 -5.47 14.20 26.12
N SER A 93 -6.63 13.52 26.17
CA SER A 93 -6.74 12.11 25.82
C SER A 93 -6.42 11.80 24.35
N MET A 94 -6.64 12.75 23.43
CA MET A 94 -6.35 12.61 22.01
C MET A 94 -4.89 12.93 21.65
N LEU A 95 -4.15 13.64 22.50
CA LEU A 95 -2.77 14.05 22.20
C LEU A 95 -1.81 12.84 22.10
N ILE A 96 -1.97 11.84 22.97
CA ILE A 96 -1.10 10.64 22.95
C ILE A 96 -1.29 9.85 21.65
N PRO A 97 -2.52 9.46 21.24
CA PRO A 97 -2.70 8.79 19.95
C PRO A 97 -2.33 9.69 18.76
N ALA A 98 -2.48 11.00 18.86
CA ALA A 98 -2.07 11.92 17.79
C ALA A 98 -0.54 11.91 17.58
N GLU A 99 0.24 11.80 18.65
CA GLU A 99 1.69 11.64 18.55
C GLU A 99 2.08 10.30 17.93
N PHE A 100 1.41 9.21 18.33
CA PHE A 100 1.58 7.90 17.71
C PHE A 100 1.26 7.92 16.21
N LEU A 101 0.16 8.56 15.83
CA LEU A 101 -0.24 8.74 14.43
C LEU A 101 0.81 9.53 13.66
N ARG A 102 1.28 10.66 14.21
CA ARG A 102 2.34 11.47 13.60
C ARG A 102 3.57 10.62 13.29
N LYS A 103 4.11 9.92 14.29
CA LYS A 103 5.26 9.00 14.12
C LYS A 103 4.99 7.93 13.06
N SER A 104 3.79 7.37 13.05
CA SER A 104 3.41 6.34 12.08
C SER A 104 3.36 6.87 10.65
N ILE A 105 2.82 8.08 10.43
CA ILE A 105 2.77 8.73 9.12
C ILE A 105 4.18 8.99 8.58
N TYR A 106 5.08 9.57 9.37
CA TYR A 106 6.48 9.76 8.93
C TYR A 106 7.17 8.44 8.58
N LEU A 107 6.99 7.41 9.42
CA LEU A 107 7.59 6.09 9.16
C LEU A 107 7.03 5.43 7.88
N ILE A 108 5.75 5.63 7.59
CA ILE A 108 5.13 5.15 6.34
C ILE A 108 5.79 5.86 5.15
N HIS A 109 5.91 7.18 5.21
CA HIS A 109 6.52 7.99 4.15
C HIS A 109 7.99 7.67 3.92
N GLU A 110 8.76 7.52 4.99
CA GLU A 110 10.18 7.14 4.92
C GLU A 110 10.34 5.79 4.24
N LYS A 111 9.51 4.80 4.60
CA LYS A 111 9.54 3.47 3.98
C LYS A 111 9.21 3.52 2.49
N ILE A 112 8.13 4.20 2.09
CA ILE A 112 7.77 4.29 0.66
C ILE A 112 8.90 4.95 -0.15
N LYS A 113 9.48 6.02 0.39
CA LYS A 113 10.61 6.70 -0.25
C LYS A 113 11.84 5.81 -0.40
N LEU A 114 12.12 4.95 0.58
CA LEU A 114 13.22 3.99 0.51
C LEU A 114 12.99 2.92 -0.55
N GLU A 115 11.74 2.48 -0.73
CA GLU A 115 11.39 1.50 -1.77
C GLU A 115 11.49 2.09 -3.19
N ASN A 116 11.42 3.41 -3.35
CA ASN A 116 11.48 4.09 -4.65
C ASN A 116 10.33 3.68 -5.60
N PHE A 117 9.14 3.54 -5.03
CA PHE A 117 7.87 3.36 -5.73
C PHE A 117 6.94 4.53 -5.45
N GLU A 118 6.09 4.84 -6.42
CA GLU A 118 4.93 5.69 -6.18
C GLU A 118 3.90 4.92 -5.32
N PRO A 119 3.22 5.59 -4.38
CA PRO A 119 2.29 4.91 -3.50
C PRO A 119 1.16 4.15 -4.22
N GLU A 120 0.68 4.66 -5.37
CA GLU A 120 -0.37 4.05 -6.18
C GLU A 120 0.09 2.79 -6.92
N GLU A 121 1.40 2.59 -7.07
CA GLU A 121 1.96 1.33 -7.57
C GLU A 121 1.87 0.23 -6.51
N LEU A 122 1.97 0.60 -5.23
CA LEU A 122 2.03 -0.33 -4.12
C LEU A 122 0.66 -0.60 -3.49
N PHE A 123 -0.22 0.38 -3.45
CA PHE A 123 -1.44 0.33 -2.65
C PHE A 123 -2.66 0.81 -3.42
N GLU A 124 -3.80 0.18 -3.16
CA GLU A 124 -5.12 0.60 -3.60
C GLU A 124 -6.04 0.74 -2.38
N MET A 125 -7.10 1.56 -2.50
CA MET A 125 -8.02 1.83 -1.39
C MET A 125 -9.46 1.65 -1.84
N GLU A 126 -10.20 0.81 -1.11
CA GLU A 126 -11.63 0.59 -1.30
C GLU A 126 -12.35 0.68 0.04
N ASN A 127 -13.43 1.48 0.11
CA ASN A 127 -14.28 1.62 1.30
C ASN A 127 -13.54 1.97 2.61
N GLY A 128 -12.43 2.73 2.55
CA GLY A 128 -11.67 3.06 3.76
C GLY A 128 -10.54 2.08 4.09
N VAL A 129 -10.46 0.95 3.39
CA VAL A 129 -9.49 -0.11 3.61
C VAL A 129 -8.45 -0.07 2.49
N VAL A 130 -7.19 -0.16 2.86
CA VAL A 130 -6.07 -0.24 1.93
C VAL A 130 -5.68 -1.69 1.73
N SER A 131 -5.41 -2.07 0.50
CA SER A 131 -4.83 -3.36 0.14
C SER A 131 -3.61 -3.14 -0.73
N ILE A 132 -2.76 -4.16 -0.81
CA ILE A 132 -1.65 -4.15 -1.77
C ILE A 132 -2.25 -4.13 -3.17
N SER A 133 -1.79 -3.18 -3.98
CA SER A 133 -2.18 -3.03 -5.37
C SER A 133 -1.81 -4.28 -6.15
N LYS A 134 -2.70 -4.69 -7.05
CA LYS A 134 -2.39 -5.74 -8.05
C LYS A 134 -1.21 -5.35 -8.96
N ARG A 135 -0.80 -4.08 -8.95
CA ARG A 135 0.35 -3.59 -9.73
C ARG A 135 1.68 -3.66 -8.96
N ALA A 136 1.66 -3.93 -7.66
CA ALA A 136 2.86 -3.87 -6.82
C ALA A 136 3.93 -4.87 -7.29
N GLU A 137 3.54 -6.14 -7.46
CA GLU A 137 4.44 -7.19 -7.95
C GLU A 137 5.01 -6.84 -9.34
N HIS A 138 4.16 -6.38 -10.26
CA HIS A 138 4.58 -5.96 -11.60
C HIS A 138 5.63 -4.84 -11.55
N SER A 139 5.37 -3.83 -10.72
CA SER A 139 6.24 -2.67 -10.54
C SER A 139 7.61 -3.09 -9.98
N TYR A 140 7.64 -4.10 -9.10
CA TYR A 140 8.88 -4.67 -8.57
C TYR A 140 9.67 -5.38 -9.66
N PHE A 141 9.00 -6.26 -10.43
CA PHE A 141 9.66 -6.99 -11.50
C PHE A 141 10.25 -6.05 -12.56
N ILE A 142 9.55 -4.99 -12.97
CA ILE A 142 10.09 -4.01 -13.93
C ILE A 142 11.36 -3.34 -13.40
N ARG A 143 11.38 -2.91 -12.13
CA ARG A 143 12.51 -2.17 -11.55
C ARG A 143 13.73 -3.05 -11.29
N HIS A 144 13.50 -4.31 -10.92
CA HIS A 144 14.57 -5.22 -10.49
C HIS A 144 15.00 -6.22 -11.57
N ALA A 145 14.21 -6.41 -12.64
CA ALA A 145 14.65 -7.17 -13.80
C ALA A 145 15.39 -6.27 -14.79
N LYS A 146 16.68 -6.52 -15.01
CA LYS A 146 17.52 -5.82 -16.02
C LYS A 146 17.15 -6.14 -17.49
N TYR A 147 15.91 -6.52 -17.79
CA TYR A 147 15.56 -7.18 -19.07
C TYR A 147 14.31 -6.62 -19.74
N LEU A 148 14.33 -5.35 -20.12
CA LEU A 148 13.42 -4.84 -21.14
C LEU A 148 14.12 -4.86 -22.50
N GLY A 149 14.00 -5.99 -23.18
CA GLY A 149 14.51 -6.23 -24.53
C GLY A 149 13.93 -7.50 -25.16
N LYS A 150 12.75 -7.34 -25.79
CA LYS A 150 12.00 -8.29 -26.66
C LYS A 150 10.99 -9.21 -25.96
N GLY A 151 9.70 -8.89 -26.14
CA GLY A 151 8.53 -9.50 -25.49
C GLY A 151 8.32 -11.02 -25.67
N GLU A 152 8.93 -11.68 -26.66
CA GLU A 152 8.87 -13.15 -26.75
C GLU A 152 9.71 -13.85 -25.66
N LYS A 153 10.79 -13.21 -25.19
CA LYS A 153 11.56 -13.69 -24.04
C LYS A 153 10.80 -13.48 -22.73
N ALA A 154 10.06 -12.38 -22.60
CA ALA A 154 9.24 -12.11 -21.43
C ALA A 154 8.11 -13.14 -21.25
N LEU A 155 7.50 -13.61 -22.34
CA LEU A 155 6.53 -14.72 -22.31
C LEU A 155 7.16 -16.04 -21.83
N SER A 156 8.34 -16.40 -22.34
CA SER A 156 9.07 -17.60 -21.91
C SER A 156 9.46 -17.51 -20.44
N ILE A 157 9.86 -16.33 -19.97
CA ILE A 157 10.21 -16.06 -18.58
C ILE A 157 8.97 -16.15 -17.68
N LEU A 158 7.81 -15.65 -18.13
CA LEU A 158 6.54 -15.83 -17.42
C LEU A 158 6.18 -17.31 -17.31
N TYR A 159 6.34 -18.12 -18.37
CA TYR A 159 6.13 -19.58 -18.29
C TYR A 159 7.09 -20.28 -17.32
N ASP A 160 8.37 -19.88 -17.28
CA ASP A 160 9.34 -20.43 -16.32
C ASP A 160 9.04 -20.00 -14.87
N ILE A 161 8.53 -18.78 -14.68
CA ILE A 161 7.98 -18.31 -13.39
C ILE A 161 6.80 -19.22 -13.03
N CYS A 162 5.84 -19.47 -13.92
CA CYS A 162 4.68 -20.35 -13.65
C CYS A 162 5.11 -21.73 -13.16
N ASP A 163 6.13 -22.33 -13.77
CA ASP A 163 6.64 -23.64 -13.35
C ASP A 163 7.39 -23.58 -12.01
N SER A 164 8.10 -22.49 -11.74
CA SER A 164 8.74 -22.26 -10.44
C SER A 164 7.72 -22.03 -9.31
N LEU A 165 6.59 -21.40 -9.61
CA LEU A 165 5.48 -21.24 -8.66
C LEU A 165 4.79 -22.55 -8.34
N LYS A 166 4.70 -23.49 -9.29
CA LYS A 166 4.25 -24.86 -9.00
C LYS A 166 5.16 -25.55 -8.00
N GLU A 167 6.47 -25.35 -8.09
CA GLU A 167 7.40 -25.92 -7.12
C GLU A 167 7.28 -25.24 -5.75
N LEU A 168 7.14 -23.92 -5.69
CA LEU A 168 6.96 -23.18 -4.42
C LEU A 168 5.62 -23.49 -3.73
N ALA A 169 4.55 -23.70 -4.49
CA ALA A 169 3.24 -24.11 -3.97
C ALA A 169 3.27 -25.51 -3.34
N LYS A 170 4.16 -26.42 -3.77
CA LYS A 170 4.38 -27.72 -3.12
C LYS A 170 5.02 -27.60 -1.73
N HIS A 171 5.48 -26.40 -1.36
CA HIS A 171 6.11 -26.08 -0.08
C HIS A 171 5.26 -25.12 0.79
N ASP A 172 3.94 -25.03 0.56
CA ASP A 172 3.00 -24.18 1.32
C ASP A 172 3.26 -22.65 1.26
N ILE A 173 3.93 -22.17 0.21
CA ILE A 173 4.16 -20.72 0.00
C ILE A 173 2.98 -20.12 -0.77
N HIS A 174 2.05 -19.49 -0.05
CA HIS A 174 0.79 -18.91 -0.57
C HIS A 174 0.90 -17.51 -1.22
N ILE A 175 2.11 -16.96 -1.36
CA ILE A 175 2.33 -15.52 -1.58
C ILE A 175 2.41 -15.23 -3.08
N LEU A 176 1.28 -15.11 -3.79
CA LEU A 176 1.22 -14.52 -5.13
C LEU A 176 -0.22 -14.15 -5.52
N HIS A 177 -0.76 -13.09 -4.93
CA HIS A 177 -2.16 -12.72 -5.08
C HIS A 177 -2.49 -12.15 -6.48
N THR A 178 -1.49 -11.58 -7.17
CA THR A 178 -1.69 -11.03 -8.52
C THR A 178 -1.51 -12.09 -9.59
N LEU A 179 -0.45 -12.89 -9.48
CA LEU A 179 -0.18 -14.00 -10.40
C LEU A 179 -1.25 -15.11 -10.31
N GLN A 180 -1.94 -15.29 -9.18
CA GLN A 180 -3.08 -16.20 -9.05
C GLN A 180 -4.21 -15.94 -10.07
N ASN A 181 -4.49 -14.68 -10.44
CA ASN A 181 -5.56 -14.33 -11.38
C ASN A 181 -5.16 -14.48 -12.86
N LEU A 182 -3.86 -14.62 -13.14
CA LEU A 182 -3.37 -15.01 -14.46
C LEU A 182 -3.63 -16.49 -14.73
N PHE A 183 -3.93 -17.29 -13.71
CA PHE A 183 -4.08 -18.74 -13.82
C PHE A 183 -5.53 -19.17 -13.58
N VAL A 184 -6.15 -19.79 -14.59
CA VAL A 184 -7.46 -20.42 -14.43
C VAL A 184 -7.26 -21.93 -14.29
N PRO A 185 -7.71 -22.55 -13.19
CA PRO A 185 -7.66 -24.00 -13.05
C PRO A 185 -8.57 -24.66 -14.09
N LYS A 186 -8.03 -25.61 -14.84
CA LYS A 186 -8.74 -26.42 -15.84
C LYS A 186 -8.10 -27.79 -15.97
N ASP A 187 -8.87 -28.83 -15.70
CA ASP A 187 -8.47 -30.24 -15.86
C ASP A 187 -7.09 -30.57 -15.25
N GLU A 188 -6.93 -30.30 -13.95
CA GLU A 188 -5.68 -30.52 -13.18
C GLU A 188 -4.46 -29.73 -13.70
N LYS A 189 -4.68 -28.77 -14.59
CA LYS A 189 -3.70 -27.83 -15.12
C LYS A 189 -4.17 -26.40 -14.85
N PHE A 190 -3.26 -25.45 -15.01
CA PHE A 190 -3.61 -24.04 -15.03
C PHE A 190 -3.38 -23.50 -16.45
N GLU A 191 -4.40 -22.86 -17.02
CA GLU A 191 -4.28 -22.10 -18.27
C GLU A 191 -4.03 -20.62 -17.95
N VAL A 192 -3.22 -19.97 -18.77
CA VAL A 192 -3.06 -18.51 -18.70
C VAL A 192 -4.36 -17.88 -19.18
N ASN A 193 -4.97 -17.01 -18.38
CA ASN A 193 -6.07 -16.18 -18.84
C ASN A 193 -5.52 -15.17 -19.86
N ILE A 194 -5.68 -15.50 -21.14
CA ILE A 194 -5.17 -14.71 -22.26
C ILE A 194 -5.74 -13.28 -22.27
N GLU A 195 -6.96 -13.07 -21.78
CA GLU A 195 -7.54 -11.73 -21.70
C GLU A 195 -6.93 -10.91 -20.56
N THR A 196 -6.72 -11.51 -19.37
CA THR A 196 -5.99 -10.88 -18.26
C THR A 196 -4.54 -10.58 -18.66
N PHE A 197 -3.91 -11.50 -19.40
CA PHE A 197 -2.55 -11.33 -19.91
C PHE A 197 -2.47 -10.21 -20.97
N LYS A 198 -3.41 -10.13 -21.91
CA LYS A 198 -3.47 -9.02 -22.87
C LYS A 198 -3.70 -7.68 -22.19
N GLN A 199 -4.54 -7.64 -21.14
CA GLN A 199 -4.75 -6.41 -20.37
C GLN A 199 -3.48 -6.00 -19.63
N PHE A 200 -2.78 -6.96 -19.01
CA PHE A 200 -1.48 -6.75 -18.38
C PHE A 200 -0.45 -6.14 -19.35
N ILE A 201 -0.35 -6.66 -20.59
CA ILE A 201 0.53 -6.09 -21.62
C ILE A 201 0.09 -4.67 -22.03
N LYS A 202 -1.20 -4.43 -22.24
CA LYS A 202 -1.71 -3.10 -22.60
C LYS A 202 -1.48 -2.05 -21.50
N ASP A 203 -1.64 -2.44 -20.24
CA ASP A 203 -1.40 -1.56 -19.09
C ASP A 203 0.10 -1.22 -18.94
N SER A 204 0.98 -2.15 -19.35
CA SER A 204 2.43 -1.97 -19.41
C SER A 204 2.86 -1.04 -20.56
N GLU A 205 2.30 -1.24 -21.77
CA GLU A 205 2.58 -0.40 -22.95
C GLU A 205 2.05 1.04 -22.81
N ALA A 206 0.93 1.22 -22.10
CA ALA A 206 0.41 2.55 -21.77
C ALA A 206 1.37 3.35 -20.86
N TYR A 207 2.17 2.66 -20.04
CA TYR A 207 3.13 3.28 -19.13
C TYR A 207 4.33 3.88 -19.87
N ASP A 208 4.83 3.19 -20.91
CA ASP A 208 5.88 3.70 -21.80
C ASP A 208 5.43 4.96 -22.58
N SER A 209 4.13 5.12 -22.81
CA SER A 209 3.57 6.29 -23.51
C SER A 209 3.38 7.53 -22.62
N ILE A 210 3.47 7.39 -21.29
CA ILE A 210 3.34 8.48 -20.32
C ILE A 210 4.72 9.05 -19.93
N GLN A 211 5.82 8.40 -20.33
CA GLN A 211 7.17 8.97 -20.25
C GLN A 211 7.48 9.84 -21.48
N PHE A 212 6.87 11.02 -21.54
CA PHE A 212 7.39 12.20 -22.27
C PHE A 212 7.16 13.47 -21.46
#